data_AF-A0A5J4WQ93-F1
#
_entry.id   AF-A0A5J4WQ93-F1
#
_cell.length_a   1.000
_cell.length_b   1.000
_cell.length_c   1.000
_cell.angle_alpha   90.00
_cell.angle_beta   90.00
_cell.angle_gamma   90.00
#
_symmetry.space_group_name_H-M   'P 1'
#
loop_
_entity.id
_entity.type
_entity.pdbx_description
1 polymer ?
#
loop_
_entity_poly.entity_id
_entity_poly.type
_entity_poly.pdbx_seq_one_letter_code
_entity_poly.pdbx_strand_id
1 'polypeptide(L)'
;GRSIRDNKYGALWWNEDITIPAKRGQISLRLKKLLDLMGIKGKQVYSFRHSAATQLVIMGLDETLLNTYTGHAKNLKSTNEFYAFVERLKDNEIATKLSSTRGQVECNPISSPQQR
;
A
#
# COMPACT_ATOMS: atom_id res chain seq x y z
N GLY A 1 -3.42 -19.29 22.38
CA GLY A 1 -3.66 -18.03 21.67
C GLY A 1 -4.83 -17.34 22.32
N ARG A 2 -4.60 -16.17 22.91
CA ARG A 2 -5.63 -15.42 23.65
C ARG A 2 -6.61 -14.84 22.63
N SER A 3 -7.88 -15.28 22.68
CA SER A 3 -8.90 -14.96 21.68
C SER A 3 -9.41 -13.53 21.90
N ILE A 4 -9.96 -12.89 20.87
CA ILE A 4 -10.64 -11.58 20.97
C ILE A 4 -11.69 -11.56 22.10
N ARG A 5 -12.19 -12.73 22.52
CA ARG A 5 -13.06 -12.93 23.69
C ARG A 5 -12.47 -12.49 25.04
N ASP A 6 -11.15 -12.37 25.18
CA ASP A 6 -10.50 -12.06 26.47
C ASP A 6 -10.29 -10.55 26.70
N ASN A 7 -10.82 -9.70 25.80
CA ASN A 7 -10.88 -8.27 26.04
C ASN A 7 -11.94 -7.98 27.12
N LYS A 8 -11.48 -7.51 28.29
CA LYS A 8 -12.30 -7.10 29.45
C LYS A 8 -13.49 -6.19 29.07
N TYR A 9 -13.41 -5.48 27.94
CA TYR A 9 -14.41 -4.50 27.51
C TYR A 9 -15.18 -4.89 26.23
N GLY A 10 -14.91 -6.04 25.60
CA GLY A 10 -15.72 -6.53 24.46
C GLY A 10 -15.60 -5.77 23.12
N ALA A 11 -14.93 -4.62 23.06
CA ALA A 11 -14.70 -3.86 21.82
C ALA A 11 -13.21 -3.52 21.62
N LEU A 12 -12.73 -3.65 20.38
CA LEU A 12 -11.32 -3.41 20.04
C LEU A 12 -10.98 -1.91 19.91
N TRP A 13 -11.96 -1.10 19.52
CA TRP A 13 -11.78 0.33 19.26
C TRP A 13 -12.70 1.13 20.16
N TRP A 14 -12.13 2.04 20.95
CA TRP A 14 -12.84 2.89 21.90
C TRP A 14 -12.71 4.37 21.55
N ASN A 15 -13.69 5.17 22.00
CA ASN A 15 -13.56 6.61 22.01
C ASN A 15 -12.36 7.05 22.88
N GLU A 16 -12.00 8.34 22.80
CA GLU A 16 -10.86 8.90 23.54
C GLU A 16 -10.97 8.62 25.05
N ASP A 17 -12.17 8.67 25.59
CA ASP A 17 -12.42 8.47 27.03
C ASP A 17 -12.51 7.00 27.44
N ILE A 18 -12.40 6.06 26.50
CA ILE A 18 -12.51 4.60 26.75
C ILE A 18 -13.82 4.23 27.47
N THR A 19 -14.88 4.98 27.22
CA THR A 19 -16.20 4.82 27.85
C THR A 19 -17.21 4.12 26.95
N ILE A 20 -17.07 4.27 25.64
CA ILE A 20 -17.92 3.59 24.64
C ILE A 20 -17.10 3.11 23.43
N PRO A 21 -17.55 2.05 22.74
CA PRO A 21 -16.97 1.63 21.47
C PRO A 21 -16.97 2.78 20.45
N ALA A 22 -15.85 2.96 19.76
CA ALA A 22 -15.69 4.02 18.78
C ALA A 22 -16.63 3.81 17.59
N LYS A 23 -17.31 4.90 17.19
CA LYS A 23 -18.14 4.88 15.97
C LYS A 23 -17.24 4.86 14.74
N ARG A 24 -17.70 4.23 13.65
CA ARG A 24 -16.99 4.18 12.36
C ARG A 24 -16.50 5.55 11.88
N GLY A 25 -17.30 6.60 12.04
CA GLY A 25 -16.93 7.97 11.66
C GLY A 25 -15.73 8.52 12.46
N GLN A 26 -15.67 8.24 13.77
CA GLN A 26 -14.56 8.66 14.62
C GLN A 26 -13.26 7.94 14.25
N ILE A 27 -13.33 6.63 14.02
CA ILE A 27 -12.20 5.82 13.54
C ILE A 27 -11.72 6.37 12.18
N SER A 28 -12.65 6.66 11.28
CA SER A 28 -12.33 7.16 9.94
C SER A 28 -11.64 8.53 9.99
N LEU A 29 -12.10 9.42 10.87
CA LEU A 29 -11.50 10.73 11.07
C LEU A 29 -10.08 10.63 11.62
N ARG A 30 -9.85 9.76 12.60
CA ARG A 30 -8.50 9.54 13.18
C ARG A 30 -7.53 8.99 12.14
N LEU A 31 -7.95 8.01 11.35
CA LEU A 31 -7.13 7.44 10.27
C LEU A 31 -6.84 8.47 9.16
N LYS A 32 -7.78 9.35 8.85
CA LYS A 32 -7.55 10.45 7.90
C LYS A 32 -6.53 11.45 8.44
N LYS A 33 -6.65 11.86 9.70
CA LYS A 33 -5.65 12.74 10.36
C LYS A 33 -4.25 12.12 10.35
N LEU A 34 -4.14 10.81 10.52
CA LEU A 34 -2.87 10.10 10.40
C LEU A 34 -2.28 10.19 8.98
N LEU A 35 -3.09 10.02 7.93
CA LEU A 35 -2.63 10.19 6.55
C LEU A 35 -2.14 11.62 6.29
N ASP A 36 -2.87 12.61 6.79
CA ASP A 36 -2.51 14.02 6.66
C ASP A 36 -1.19 14.32 7.40
N LEU A 37 -1.00 13.78 8.61
CA LEU A 37 0.24 13.88 9.39
C LEU A 37 1.44 13.27 8.66
N MET A 38 1.23 12.15 7.96
CA MET A 38 2.25 11.49 7.14
C MET A 38 2.49 12.21 5.80
N GLY A 39 1.81 13.33 5.53
CA GLY A 39 1.92 14.07 4.27
C GLY A 39 1.24 13.39 3.08
N ILE A 40 0.46 12.33 3.32
CA ILE A 40 -0.20 11.54 2.27
C ILE A 40 -1.55 12.19 1.94
N LYS A 41 -1.50 13.24 1.12
CA LYS A 41 -2.68 14.01 0.71
C LYS A 41 -3.60 13.23 -0.22
N GLY A 42 -4.91 13.49 -0.12
CA GLY A 42 -5.92 12.97 -1.05
C GLY A 42 -6.25 11.47 -0.90
N LYS A 43 -5.70 10.79 0.11
CA LYS A 43 -6.03 9.39 0.41
C LYS A 43 -7.14 9.30 1.45
N GLN A 44 -7.89 8.21 1.38
CA GLN A 44 -9.00 7.93 2.28
C GLN A 44 -8.68 6.70 3.14
N VAL A 45 -9.50 6.44 4.15
CA VAL A 45 -9.41 5.23 4.99
C VAL A 45 -9.43 3.95 4.14
N TYR A 46 -10.17 3.97 3.03
CA TYR A 46 -10.24 2.85 2.09
C TYR A 46 -8.89 2.55 1.41
N SER A 47 -7.99 3.53 1.32
CA SER A 47 -6.64 3.35 0.76
C SER A 47 -5.79 2.37 1.58
N PHE A 48 -6.03 2.23 2.90
CA PHE A 48 -5.36 1.22 3.72
C PHE A 48 -5.71 -0.20 3.28
N ARG A 49 -6.98 -0.47 2.93
CA ARG A 49 -7.41 -1.79 2.45
C ARG A 49 -6.76 -2.15 1.12
N HIS A 50 -6.73 -1.21 0.18
CA HIS A 50 -6.03 -1.39 -1.09
C HIS A 50 -4.54 -1.65 -0.88
N SER A 51 -3.88 -0.85 -0.04
CA SER A 51 -2.45 -1.03 0.23
C SER A 51 -2.15 -2.39 0.86
N ALA A 52 -2.97 -2.85 1.81
CA ALA A 52 -2.81 -4.17 2.43
C ALA A 52 -3.01 -5.30 1.40
N ALA A 53 -4.04 -5.21 0.55
CA ALA A 53 -4.28 -6.18 -0.51
C ALA A 53 -3.12 -6.23 -1.51
N THR A 54 -2.61 -5.08 -1.95
CA THR A 54 -1.42 -5.02 -2.81
C THR A 54 -0.21 -5.69 -2.17
N GLN A 55 0.06 -5.43 -0.89
CA GLN A 55 1.19 -6.06 -0.19
C GLN A 55 1.04 -7.58 -0.11
N LEU A 56 -0.18 -8.08 0.10
CA LEU A 56 -0.44 -9.52 0.06
C LEU A 56 -0.18 -10.13 -1.32
N VAL A 57 -0.55 -9.45 -2.41
CA VAL A 57 -0.21 -9.89 -3.77
C VAL A 57 1.30 -9.90 -3.99
N ILE A 58 2.01 -8.87 -3.53
CA ILE A 58 3.48 -8.81 -3.62
C ILE A 58 4.13 -9.98 -2.86
N MET A 59 3.57 -10.36 -1.72
CA MET A 59 4.01 -11.53 -0.93
C MET A 59 3.66 -12.89 -1.59
N GLY A 60 3.02 -12.89 -2.75
CA GLY A 60 2.71 -14.12 -3.50
C GLY A 60 1.44 -14.83 -3.06
N LEU A 61 0.52 -14.13 -2.38
CA LEU A 61 -0.79 -14.69 -2.02
C LEU A 61 -1.61 -14.95 -3.29
N ASP A 62 -2.22 -16.13 -3.39
CA ASP A 62 -3.08 -16.44 -4.53
C ASP A 62 -4.39 -15.65 -4.49
N GLU A 63 -4.97 -15.44 -5.66
CA GLU A 63 -6.20 -14.67 -5.86
C GLU A 63 -7.38 -15.18 -5.02
N THR A 64 -7.51 -16.49 -4.83
CA THR A 64 -8.63 -17.09 -4.07
C THR A 64 -8.53 -16.74 -2.59
N LEU A 65 -7.32 -16.80 -2.03
CA LEU A 65 -7.06 -16.42 -0.64
C LEU A 65 -7.18 -14.91 -0.44
N LEU A 66 -6.73 -14.11 -1.40
CA LEU A 66 -6.86 -12.66 -1.36
C LEU A 66 -8.33 -12.21 -1.39
N ASN A 67 -9.15 -12.83 -2.24
CA ASN A 67 -10.58 -12.57 -2.32
C ASN A 67 -11.28 -12.90 -0.98
N THR A 68 -10.86 -13.98 -0.33
CA THR A 68 -11.34 -14.35 1.01
C THR A 68 -10.94 -13.31 2.06
N TYR A 69 -9.70 -12.83 2.02
CA TYR A 69 -9.18 -11.83 2.97
C TYR A 69 -9.83 -10.45 2.81
N THR A 70 -10.10 -10.05 1.56
CA THR A 70 -10.72 -8.75 1.24
C THR A 70 -12.25 -8.77 1.35
N GLY A 71 -12.85 -9.95 1.53
CA GLY A 71 -14.31 -10.14 1.59
C GLY A 71 -14.99 -9.94 0.23
N HIS A 72 -14.25 -10.08 -0.87
CA HIS A 72 -14.79 -9.98 -2.22
C HIS A 72 -15.41 -11.32 -2.63
N ALA A 73 -16.56 -11.27 -3.31
CA ALA A 73 -17.09 -12.45 -3.99
C ALA A 73 -16.05 -12.92 -5.02
N LYS A 74 -15.85 -14.24 -5.12
CA LYS A 74 -14.94 -14.83 -6.12
C LYS A 74 -15.32 -14.22 -7.48
N ASN A 75 -14.31 -13.86 -8.29
CA ASN A 75 -14.42 -13.43 -9.69
C ASN A 75 -14.66 -11.92 -9.95
N LEU A 76 -14.48 -11.02 -8.98
CA LEU A 76 -14.64 -9.58 -9.25
C LEU A 76 -13.43 -8.98 -10.00
N LYS A 77 -13.73 -8.23 -11.07
CA LYS A 77 -12.79 -7.46 -11.93
C LYS A 77 -11.70 -6.69 -11.17
N SER A 78 -11.93 -6.32 -9.90
CA SER A 78 -10.97 -5.64 -9.02
C SER A 78 -9.70 -6.43 -8.73
N THR A 79 -9.73 -7.76 -8.78
CA THR A 79 -8.56 -8.58 -8.43
C THR A 79 -7.51 -8.56 -9.54
N ASN A 80 -7.97 -8.44 -10.79
CA ASN A 80 -7.13 -8.22 -11.96
C ASN A 80 -6.41 -6.85 -11.90
N GLU A 81 -7.03 -5.83 -11.31
CA GLU A 81 -6.41 -4.51 -11.14
C GLU A 81 -5.24 -4.54 -10.15
N PHE A 82 -5.29 -5.38 -9.11
CA PHE A 82 -4.18 -5.53 -8.16
C PHE A 82 -2.97 -6.23 -8.79
N TYR A 83 -3.19 -7.30 -9.56
CA TYR A 83 -2.11 -7.98 -10.28
C TYR A 83 -1.45 -7.07 -11.32
N ALA A 84 -2.25 -6.39 -12.15
CA ALA A 84 -1.73 -5.42 -13.12
C ALA A 84 -1.01 -4.22 -12.47
N PHE A 85 -1.35 -3.88 -11.22
CA PHE A 85 -0.63 -2.86 -10.46
C PHE A 85 0.71 -3.38 -9.92
N VAL A 86 0.76 -4.63 -9.46
CA VAL A 86 2.01 -5.26 -8.98
C VAL A 86 3.00 -5.47 -10.12
N GLU A 87 2.55 -5.88 -11.31
CA GLU A 87 3.41 -5.94 -12.50
C GLU A 87 4.01 -4.57 -12.82
N ARG A 88 3.17 -3.53 -12.88
CA ARG A 88 3.63 -2.15 -13.10
C ARG A 88 4.57 -1.63 -12.01
N LEU A 89 4.41 -2.08 -10.76
CA LEU A 89 5.35 -1.75 -9.68
C LEU A 89 6.74 -2.35 -9.92
N LYS A 90 6.81 -3.60 -10.37
CA LYS A 90 8.09 -4.25 -10.70
C LYS A 90 8.79 -3.52 -11.84
N ASP A 91 8.04 -3.13 -12.87
CA ASP A 91 8.56 -2.34 -13.99
C ASP A 91 9.10 -0.98 -13.53
N ASN A 92 8.36 -0.29 -12.65
CA ASN A 92 8.79 1.00 -12.07
C ASN A 92 10.03 0.87 -11.16
N GLU A 93 10.16 -0.23 -10.41
CA GLU A 93 11.35 -0.49 -9.60
C GLU A 93 12.59 -0.65 -10.49
N ILE A 94 12.46 -1.39 -11.60
CA ILE A 94 13.53 -1.56 -12.60
C ILE A 94 13.87 -0.21 -13.25
N ALA A 95 12.85 0.55 -13.67
CA ALA A 95 13.05 1.86 -14.28
C ALA A 95 13.75 2.85 -13.33
N THR A 96 13.42 2.82 -12.04
CA THR A 96 14.06 3.68 -11.02
C THR A 96 15.52 3.30 -10.82
N LYS A 97 15.84 2.00 -10.74
CA LYS A 97 17.22 1.51 -10.67
C LYS A 97 18.01 1.96 -11.90
N LEU A 98 17.49 1.78 -13.11
CA LEU A 98 18.13 2.22 -14.35
C LEU A 98 18.32 3.73 -14.44
N SER A 99 17.34 4.52 -13.97
CA SER A 99 17.44 5.97 -13.92
C SER A 99 18.53 6.45 -12.95
N SER A 100 18.74 5.73 -11.83
CA SER A 100 19.82 6.05 -10.89
C SER A 100 21.21 5.76 -11.46
N THR A 101 21.35 4.73 -12.29
CA THR A 101 22.63 4.38 -12.94
C THR A 101 23.00 5.34 -14.07
N ARG A 102 22.01 5.86 -14.81
CA ARG A 102 22.23 6.82 -15.91
C ARG A 102 22.80 8.16 -15.41
N GLY A 103 22.56 8.53 -14.15
CA GLY A 103 23.19 9.70 -13.53
C GLY A 103 24.65 9.51 -13.12
N GLN A 104 25.14 8.26 -13.05
CA GLN A 104 26.55 7.96 -12.71
C GLN A 104 27.42 7.64 -13.93
N VAL A 105 26.84 7.23 -15.05
CA VAL A 105 27.57 7.14 -16.33
C VAL A 105 27.57 8.54 -16.95
N GLU A 106 28.33 9.45 -16.33
CA GLU A 106 28.74 10.69 -16.97
C GLU A 106 29.63 10.27 -18.15
N CYS A 107 29.08 10.39 -19.36
CA CYS A 107 29.78 10.07 -20.59
C CYS A 107 31.07 10.88 -20.63
N ASN A 108 32.23 10.24 -20.46
CA ASN A 108 33.51 10.82 -20.85
C ASN A 108 33.37 11.32 -22.30
N PRO A 109 33.47 12.63 -22.56
CA PRO A 109 33.43 13.10 -23.93
C PRO A 109 34.67 12.54 -24.62
N ILE A 110 34.45 11.66 -25.61
CA ILE A 110 35.51 11.15 -26.46
C ILE A 110 36.10 12.35 -27.18
N SER A 111 37.31 12.73 -26.78
CA SER A 111 38.13 13.75 -27.43
C SER A 111 38.26 13.43 -28.92
N SER A 112 37.63 14.24 -29.76
CA SER A 112 37.81 14.23 -31.21
C SER A 112 39.28 14.50 -31.56
N PRO A 113 39.95 13.69 -32.39
CA PRO A 113 41.29 14.02 -32.84
C PRO A 113 41.21 15.22 -33.79
N GLN A 114 41.84 16.33 -33.41
CA GLN A 114 42.05 17.47 -34.30
C GLN A 114 42.98 17.03 -35.44
N GLN A 115 42.46 17.03 -36.67
CA GLN A 115 43.30 17.05 -37.86
C GLN A 115 43.72 18.49 -38.14
N ARG A 116 45.02 18.76 -38.05
CA ARG A 116 45.69 19.73 -38.93
C ARG A 116 47.16 19.40 -39.07
#